data_AF-A0A1W9SGY3-F1
#
_entry.id   AF-A0A1W9SGY3-F1
#
_cell.length_a   1.000
_cell.length_b   1.000
_cell.length_c   1.000
_cell.angle_alpha   90.00
_cell.angle_beta   90.00
_cell.angle_gamma   90.00
#
_symmetry.space_group_name_H-M   'P 1'
#
loop_
_entity.id
_entity.type
_entity.pdbx_description
1 polymer ?
#
loop_
_entity_poly.entity_id
_entity_poly.type
_entity_poly.pdbx_seq_one_letter_code
_entity_poly.pdbx_strand_id
1 'polypeptide(L)'
;MSGNSIFFVLLLILLSGCQLLFAQPRLNIIYPKENDQIIASDSTFIYGNFWPKAAEISINKKKAAIFPNGTFLAMIPINTGHFSIKCQASFDGDTTTVLRNIYVPFYLKSCPKDTLVIDTSYVFPRENWGLYPGDVINVAIKASPGCSASFKINGLTDDLPMVELKPKARHYWGEAIFGQGTNSQMAEVQGIYTGSYIIQPWDWGANRKISFQLQDKNGATIEASAPGRINIDPSPIPKIAQLIKNVVRVRGGPRIGGQLFLPKGAIVNVENTRGDYIRIRYSENNDVWIKKENLLISPQGTTKPEGYISAIHTRSKENWSTVEVMLDHRLPFKVEQNTKPAFLEVTFYGVGANNDSIRLEFDDPLINDIKWEQKSLNVYSLKIGLNQKSHWGYDPFYENGNFFINIKKKPKIANWPNSPLKNMVICLDPGHSPDLGALGATGTPEKDINFDYCEVLKLELEKKGAFVVLTRDRHNGISLAARSKFAKFVGADILLSMHFNGLPDGVSAFKIRGISTYYNQPHSYRLASKIHKSLVKATGMENFGLYYSNLAICRTPQMISVLLEPGFLTHPEEEKQILSESNKRKVTAGIVKALEQFLKESK
;
A
#
# COMPACT_ATOMS: atom_id res chain seq x y z
N MET A 1 103.70 28.61 -4.16
CA MET A 1 102.67 28.44 -5.20
C MET A 1 101.77 27.29 -4.80
N SER A 2 100.45 27.55 -4.83
CA SER A 2 99.30 26.62 -4.74
C SER A 2 99.26 25.57 -3.63
N GLY A 3 98.42 25.84 -2.62
CA GLY A 3 97.85 24.84 -1.72
C GLY A 3 96.61 24.18 -2.34
N ASN A 4 96.40 22.89 -2.01
CA ASN A 4 95.22 22.12 -2.35
C ASN A 4 94.47 21.73 -1.07
N SER A 5 93.18 22.07 -1.01
CA SER A 5 92.25 21.66 0.04
C SER A 5 91.11 20.88 -0.60
N ILE A 6 90.95 19.59 -0.26
CA ILE A 6 89.71 18.84 -0.51
C ILE A 6 89.51 17.87 0.66
N PHE A 7 88.47 18.12 1.48
CA PHE A 7 87.40 17.18 1.87
C PHE A 7 86.73 17.65 3.16
N PHE A 8 85.51 18.19 3.05
CA PHE A 8 84.43 18.05 4.03
C PHE A 8 83.13 18.51 3.35
N VAL A 9 82.22 17.57 3.07
CA VAL A 9 80.84 17.88 2.66
C VAL A 9 79.95 17.58 3.86
N LEU A 10 79.41 18.64 4.45
CA LEU A 10 78.25 18.60 5.33
C LEU A 10 77.13 19.42 4.68
N LEU A 11 75.96 18.77 4.56
CA LEU A 11 74.62 19.32 4.80
C LEU A 11 74.16 20.54 3.99
N LEU A 12 73.08 20.40 3.19
CA LEU A 12 71.85 21.23 3.27
C LEU A 12 70.84 20.83 2.17
N ILE A 13 69.61 20.59 2.62
CA ILE A 13 68.30 20.78 1.96
C ILE A 13 67.94 19.86 0.78
N LEU A 14 67.01 18.94 1.04
CA LEU A 14 65.92 18.56 0.12
C LEU A 14 64.68 18.15 0.95
N LEU A 15 64.03 19.14 1.58
CA LEU A 15 62.62 19.06 1.97
C LEU A 15 61.80 19.68 0.84
N SER A 16 61.64 18.93 -0.26
CA SER A 16 60.72 19.29 -1.33
C SER A 16 59.36 18.68 -1.00
N GLY A 17 58.40 19.57 -0.72
CA GLY A 17 57.06 19.23 -0.27
C GLY A 17 56.36 18.24 -1.19
N CYS A 18 55.96 17.12 -0.60
CA CYS A 18 54.82 16.37 -1.09
C CYS A 18 53.59 17.26 -0.82
N GLN A 19 53.23 18.12 -1.76
CA GLN A 19 51.90 18.72 -1.77
C GLN A 19 50.91 17.55 -1.92
N LEU A 20 50.31 17.14 -0.80
CA LEU A 20 49.08 16.36 -0.82
C LEU A 20 48.08 17.17 -1.65
N LEU A 21 47.87 16.77 -2.90
CA LEU A 21 46.71 17.18 -3.69
C LEU A 21 45.48 16.73 -2.90
N PHE A 22 44.94 17.59 -2.04
CA PHE A 22 43.68 17.34 -1.38
C PHE A 22 42.61 17.32 -2.46
N ALA A 23 41.99 16.16 -2.67
CA ALA A 23 40.91 16.03 -3.62
C ALA A 23 39.72 16.88 -3.15
N GLN A 24 39.13 17.67 -4.06
CA GLN A 24 37.92 18.44 -3.80
C GLN A 24 36.87 17.59 -3.06
N PRO A 25 36.16 18.17 -2.07
CA PRO A 25 35.19 17.42 -1.29
C PRO A 25 34.12 16.82 -2.20
N ARG A 26 33.86 15.52 -2.09
CA ARG A 26 32.78 14.85 -2.84
C ARG A 26 31.47 15.00 -2.09
N LEU A 27 30.41 15.32 -2.82
CA LEU A 27 29.06 15.42 -2.29
C LEU A 27 28.10 14.61 -3.17
N ASN A 28 27.43 13.63 -2.59
CA ASN A 28 26.47 12.77 -3.27
C ASN A 28 25.09 12.91 -2.64
N ILE A 29 24.11 13.34 -3.42
CA ILE A 29 22.73 13.53 -2.99
C ILE A 29 21.92 12.28 -3.36
N ILE A 30 21.54 11.48 -2.35
CA ILE A 30 20.79 10.25 -2.55
C ILE A 30 19.29 10.53 -2.68
N TYR A 31 18.76 11.42 -1.84
CA TYR A 31 17.37 11.85 -1.90
C TYR A 31 17.28 13.36 -1.67
N PRO A 32 16.45 14.10 -2.45
CA PRO A 32 15.77 13.63 -3.66
C PRO A 32 16.76 13.40 -4.83
N LYS A 33 16.38 12.57 -5.80
CA LYS A 33 17.14 12.40 -7.04
C LYS A 33 16.93 13.59 -7.98
N GLU A 34 17.78 13.69 -9.00
CA GLU A 34 17.63 14.73 -10.02
C GLU A 34 16.31 14.57 -10.76
N ASN A 35 15.58 15.67 -10.90
CA ASN A 35 14.27 15.74 -11.55
C ASN A 35 13.18 14.91 -10.86
N ASP A 36 13.36 14.53 -9.60
CA ASP A 36 12.31 13.84 -8.84
C ASP A 36 11.06 14.72 -8.71
N GLN A 37 9.90 14.10 -8.88
CA GLN A 37 8.63 14.66 -8.48
C GLN A 37 8.33 14.17 -7.05
N ILE A 38 8.40 15.08 -6.08
CA ILE A 38 8.15 14.76 -4.67
C ILE A 38 6.67 14.93 -4.29
N ILE A 39 6.27 14.53 -3.09
CA ILE A 39 4.90 14.71 -2.61
C ILE A 39 4.67 16.21 -2.32
N ALA A 40 3.47 16.69 -2.62
CA ALA A 40 3.07 18.05 -2.33
C ALA A 40 3.06 18.29 -0.81
N SER A 41 4.04 19.06 -0.34
CA SER A 41 4.33 19.35 1.06
C SER A 41 4.92 20.76 1.17
N ASP A 42 4.97 21.35 2.36
CA ASP A 42 5.67 22.61 2.63
C ASP A 42 7.18 22.42 2.86
N SER A 43 7.60 21.18 3.09
CA SER A 43 8.96 20.80 3.43
C SER A 43 9.28 19.38 2.94
N THR A 44 10.56 19.12 2.73
CA THR A 44 11.10 17.77 2.46
C THR A 44 12.42 17.58 3.20
N PHE A 45 12.83 16.32 3.36
CA PHE A 45 14.18 15.98 3.81
C PHE A 45 15.11 15.82 2.60
N ILE A 46 16.38 16.10 2.83
CA ILE A 46 17.47 15.84 1.89
C ILE A 46 18.58 15.12 2.65
N TYR A 47 19.08 14.04 2.07
CA TYR A 47 20.20 13.31 2.65
C TYR A 47 21.12 12.74 1.57
N GLY A 48 22.30 12.36 2.02
CA GLY A 48 23.26 11.65 1.22
C GLY A 48 24.57 11.47 1.96
N ASN A 49 25.64 11.29 1.20
CA ASN A 49 26.97 11.03 1.72
C ASN A 49 27.99 11.98 1.10
N PHE A 50 29.12 12.11 1.79
CA PHE A 50 30.16 13.04 1.40
C PHE A 50 31.54 12.59 1.89
N TRP A 51 32.59 13.14 1.29
CA TRP A 51 33.97 12.90 1.67
C TRP A 51 34.81 14.17 1.44
N PRO A 52 35.79 14.52 2.30
CA PRO A 52 36.15 13.86 3.56
C PRO A 52 35.11 14.07 4.66
N LYS A 53 35.11 13.20 5.69
CA LYS A 53 34.16 13.29 6.82
C LYS A 53 34.26 14.60 7.63
N ALA A 54 35.38 15.31 7.50
CA ALA A 54 35.60 16.61 8.13
C ALA A 54 35.04 17.79 7.31
N ALA A 55 34.48 17.55 6.11
CA ALA A 55 33.86 18.59 5.31
C ALA A 55 32.59 19.14 5.98
N GLU A 56 32.35 20.43 5.84
CA GLU A 56 31.10 21.08 6.24
C GLU A 56 30.07 20.99 5.11
N ILE A 57 28.84 20.59 5.45
CA ILE A 57 27.74 20.50 4.49
C ILE A 57 26.73 21.62 4.73
N SER A 58 26.35 22.33 3.67
CA SER A 58 25.25 23.29 3.70
C SER A 58 24.23 23.05 2.58
N ILE A 59 22.95 23.23 2.90
CA ILE A 59 21.82 23.15 1.99
C ILE A 59 21.07 24.47 2.02
N ASN A 60 20.93 25.13 0.87
CA ASN A 60 20.35 26.47 0.76
C ASN A 60 20.95 27.46 1.78
N LYS A 61 22.29 27.41 1.94
CA LYS A 61 23.09 28.19 2.90
C LYS A 61 22.89 27.84 4.39
N LYS A 62 22.08 26.83 4.73
CA LYS A 62 21.91 26.33 6.10
C LYS A 62 22.78 25.10 6.34
N LYS A 63 23.45 25.02 7.49
CA LYS A 63 24.27 23.86 7.87
C LYS A 63 23.40 22.60 7.99
N ALA A 64 23.84 21.49 7.40
CA ALA A 64 23.18 20.19 7.54
C ALA A 64 23.69 19.44 8.77
N ALA A 65 22.88 18.52 9.30
CA ALA A 65 23.32 17.60 10.34
C ALA A 65 24.24 16.55 9.72
N ILE A 66 25.40 16.32 10.32
CA ILE A 66 26.41 15.35 9.88
C ILE A 66 26.44 14.18 10.86
N PHE A 67 26.53 12.96 10.34
CA PHE A 67 26.55 11.73 11.13
C PHE A 67 27.91 11.00 11.01
N PRO A 68 28.33 10.23 12.04
CA PRO A 68 29.67 9.61 12.09
C PRO A 68 30.02 8.64 10.93
N ASN A 69 29.00 8.12 10.25
CA ASN A 69 29.13 7.27 9.06
C ASN A 69 29.47 8.05 7.78
N GLY A 70 29.61 9.38 7.83
CA GLY A 70 29.91 10.21 6.65
C GLY A 70 28.66 10.55 5.82
N THR A 71 27.49 10.52 6.45
CA THR A 71 26.23 10.93 5.84
C THR A 71 25.76 12.25 6.43
N PHE A 72 24.85 12.92 5.72
CA PHE A 72 24.18 14.12 6.21
C PHE A 72 22.67 14.01 6.05
N LEU A 73 21.92 14.76 6.86
CA LEU A 73 20.48 14.94 6.76
C LEU A 73 20.13 16.41 7.01
N ALA A 74 19.17 16.94 6.26
CA ALA A 74 18.56 18.23 6.53
C ALA A 74 17.07 18.20 6.20
N MET A 75 16.28 19.00 6.91
CA MET A 75 14.92 19.37 6.51
C MET A 75 14.98 20.74 5.83
N ILE A 76 14.32 20.88 4.69
CA ILE A 76 14.27 22.13 3.94
C ILE A 76 12.82 22.51 3.61
N PRO A 77 12.46 23.80 3.71
CA PRO A 77 11.21 24.29 3.14
C PRO A 77 11.30 24.26 1.61
N ILE A 78 10.18 23.97 0.96
CA ILE A 78 10.05 23.88 -0.49
C ILE A 78 8.83 24.67 -0.96
N ASN A 79 8.89 25.13 -2.22
CA ASN A 79 7.77 25.78 -2.88
C ASN A 79 7.25 24.91 -4.02
N THR A 80 5.95 25.00 -4.30
CA THR A 80 5.30 24.32 -5.43
C THR A 80 5.88 24.79 -6.76
N GLY A 81 5.93 23.90 -7.75
CA GLY A 81 6.55 24.13 -9.05
C GLY A 81 7.96 23.56 -9.12
N HIS A 82 8.76 24.04 -10.07
CA HIS A 82 10.17 23.69 -10.16
C HIS A 82 10.94 24.38 -9.03
N PHE A 83 11.72 23.59 -8.29
CA PHE A 83 12.51 24.07 -7.16
C PHE A 83 13.93 23.51 -7.23
N SER A 84 14.93 24.38 -7.06
CA SER A 84 16.34 24.00 -7.09
C SER A 84 16.94 24.09 -5.69
N ILE A 85 17.48 22.99 -5.20
CA ILE A 85 18.15 22.89 -3.91
C ILE A 85 19.65 23.04 -4.15
N LYS A 86 20.28 24.07 -3.54
CA LYS A 86 21.72 24.26 -3.61
C LYS A 86 22.41 23.54 -2.46
N CYS A 87 23.17 22.49 -2.77
CA CYS A 87 23.92 21.70 -1.80
C CYS A 87 25.41 21.97 -1.95
N GLN A 88 26.12 22.19 -0.85
CA GLN A 88 27.55 22.50 -0.86
C GLN A 88 28.30 21.69 0.18
N ALA A 89 29.48 21.20 -0.18
CA ALA A 89 30.45 20.60 0.71
C ALA A 89 31.73 21.43 0.67
N SER A 90 32.22 21.87 1.82
CA SER A 90 33.42 22.69 1.93
C SER A 90 34.44 22.03 2.85
N PHE A 91 35.69 21.94 2.40
CA PHE A 91 36.80 21.37 3.17
C PHE A 91 38.12 21.99 2.72
N ASP A 92 38.93 22.44 3.67
CA ASP A 92 40.28 22.98 3.43
C ASP A 92 40.36 24.06 2.32
N GLY A 93 39.40 24.99 2.32
CA GLY A 93 39.30 26.05 1.32
C GLY A 93 38.61 25.66 0.01
N ASP A 94 38.50 24.35 -0.30
CA ASP A 94 37.79 23.85 -1.48
C ASP A 94 36.29 23.73 -1.23
N THR A 95 35.49 23.95 -2.27
CA THR A 95 34.02 23.80 -2.20
C THR A 95 33.46 23.11 -3.45
N THR A 96 32.70 22.05 -3.23
CA THR A 96 31.89 21.39 -4.26
C THR A 96 30.45 21.83 -4.11
N THR A 97 29.82 22.23 -5.22
CA THR A 97 28.40 22.62 -5.27
C THR A 97 27.64 21.68 -6.18
N VAL A 98 26.53 21.14 -5.68
CA VAL A 98 25.56 20.34 -6.43
C VAL A 98 24.22 21.05 -6.39
N LEU A 99 23.64 21.33 -7.56
CA LEU A 99 22.25 21.76 -7.68
C LEU A 99 21.37 20.53 -7.83
N ARG A 100 20.28 20.47 -7.05
CA ARG A 100 19.30 19.40 -7.13
C ARG A 100 17.95 19.96 -7.53
N ASN A 101 17.57 19.72 -8.78
CA ASN A 101 16.30 20.21 -9.31
C ASN A 101 15.21 19.18 -9.09
N ILE A 102 14.08 19.63 -8.55
CA ILE A 102 12.91 18.80 -8.27
C ILE A 102 11.63 19.50 -8.73
N TYR A 103 10.56 18.73 -8.85
CA TYR A 103 9.22 19.26 -9.07
C TYR A 103 8.34 18.97 -7.85
N VAL A 104 7.77 20.03 -7.27
CA VAL A 104 6.84 19.93 -6.14
C VAL A 104 5.42 20.18 -6.67
N PRO A 105 4.54 19.17 -6.68
CA PRO A 105 3.18 19.34 -7.17
C PRO A 105 2.42 20.39 -6.33
N PHE A 106 1.50 21.10 -6.97
CA PHE A 106 0.61 22.01 -6.26
C PHE A 106 -0.29 21.24 -5.29
N TYR A 107 -0.23 21.58 -4.00
CA TYR A 107 -1.24 21.13 -3.04
C TYR A 107 -2.45 22.07 -3.08
N LEU A 108 -3.58 21.57 -2.57
CA LEU A 108 -4.81 22.33 -2.54
C LEU A 108 -4.66 23.54 -1.59
N LYS A 109 -4.63 24.75 -2.14
CA LYS A 109 -4.72 26.02 -1.41
C LYS A 109 -6.02 26.74 -1.77
N SER A 110 -6.53 27.55 -0.84
CA SER A 110 -7.63 28.49 -1.10
C SER A 110 -7.25 29.44 -2.24
N CYS A 111 -8.22 29.76 -3.10
CA CYS A 111 -8.06 30.87 -4.04
C CYS A 111 -8.02 32.22 -3.29
N PRO A 112 -7.46 33.28 -3.90
CA PRO A 112 -7.53 34.63 -3.34
C PRO A 112 -8.98 35.06 -3.07
N LYS A 113 -9.20 35.83 -1.98
CA LYS A 113 -10.53 36.33 -1.59
C LYS A 113 -10.90 37.63 -2.31
N ASP A 114 -9.91 38.39 -2.71
CA ASP A 114 -10.00 39.72 -3.32
C ASP A 114 -10.05 39.69 -4.85
N THR A 115 -9.74 38.54 -5.45
CA THR A 115 -9.76 38.33 -6.90
C THR A 115 -10.78 37.25 -7.22
N LEU A 116 -11.73 37.53 -8.12
CA LEU A 116 -12.69 36.54 -8.59
C LEU A 116 -12.01 35.53 -9.53
N VAL A 117 -11.91 34.27 -9.12
CA VAL A 117 -11.23 33.20 -9.87
C VAL A 117 -11.86 31.82 -9.64
N ILE A 118 -11.88 31.00 -10.69
CA ILE A 118 -12.15 29.55 -10.61
C ILE A 118 -10.85 28.83 -10.94
N ASP A 119 -10.38 27.96 -10.04
CA ASP A 119 -9.23 27.10 -10.29
C ASP A 119 -9.65 25.93 -11.19
N THR A 120 -9.33 26.04 -12.48
CA THR A 120 -9.66 25.04 -13.50
C THR A 120 -8.97 23.68 -13.28
N SER A 121 -7.92 23.62 -12.45
CA SER A 121 -7.31 22.34 -12.05
C SER A 121 -8.19 21.56 -11.06
N TYR A 122 -9.18 22.20 -10.42
CA TYR A 122 -10.12 21.57 -9.49
C TYR A 122 -11.57 21.84 -9.94
N VAL A 123 -11.96 21.17 -11.02
CA VAL A 123 -13.34 21.17 -11.54
C VAL A 123 -13.80 19.73 -11.74
N PHE A 124 -14.98 19.38 -11.24
CA PHE A 124 -15.58 18.05 -11.32
C PHE A 124 -16.96 18.10 -11.97
N PRO A 125 -17.28 17.17 -12.89
CA PRO A 125 -16.53 15.95 -13.20
C PRO A 125 -15.29 16.16 -14.07
N ARG A 126 -14.21 15.41 -13.80
CA ARG A 126 -12.98 15.42 -14.61
C ARG A 126 -12.99 14.42 -15.76
N GLU A 127 -13.84 13.41 -15.66
CA GLU A 127 -13.93 12.30 -16.59
C GLU A 127 -15.37 12.20 -17.09
N ASN A 128 -15.57 11.56 -18.24
CA ASN A 128 -16.91 11.34 -18.76
C ASN A 128 -17.69 10.38 -17.86
N TRP A 129 -18.94 10.72 -17.57
CA TRP A 129 -19.86 9.88 -16.81
C TRP A 129 -20.95 9.34 -17.72
N GLY A 130 -21.36 8.10 -17.46
CA GLY A 130 -22.51 7.47 -18.09
C GLY A 130 -23.50 7.14 -16.99
N LEU A 131 -24.70 7.72 -17.03
CA LEU A 131 -25.67 7.75 -15.95
C LEU A 131 -27.04 7.23 -16.41
N TYR A 132 -27.90 6.92 -15.45
CA TYR A 132 -29.28 6.51 -15.64
C TYR A 132 -30.21 7.38 -14.79
N PRO A 133 -31.51 7.43 -15.09
CA PRO A 133 -32.51 7.99 -14.19
C PRO A 133 -32.35 7.51 -12.75
N GLY A 134 -32.40 8.45 -11.79
CA GLY A 134 -32.17 8.21 -10.36
C GLY A 134 -30.71 8.36 -9.91
N ASP A 135 -29.73 8.37 -10.81
CA ASP A 135 -28.34 8.64 -10.44
C ASP A 135 -28.17 10.07 -9.92
N VAL A 136 -27.31 10.24 -8.91
CA VAL A 136 -26.95 11.55 -8.36
C VAL A 136 -25.66 12.06 -8.98
N ILE A 137 -25.73 13.18 -9.70
CA ILE A 137 -24.58 13.97 -10.12
C ILE A 137 -24.12 14.80 -8.93
N ASN A 138 -22.85 14.65 -8.55
CA ASN A 138 -22.19 15.53 -7.58
C ASN A 138 -21.09 16.31 -8.30
N VAL A 139 -21.25 17.63 -8.41
CA VAL A 139 -20.28 18.53 -9.05
C VAL A 139 -19.50 19.31 -7.99
N ALA A 140 -18.29 19.72 -8.34
CA ALA A 140 -17.48 20.55 -7.45
C ALA A 140 -16.53 21.46 -8.23
N ILE A 141 -16.34 22.68 -7.72
CA ILE A 141 -15.29 23.60 -8.15
C ILE A 141 -14.50 24.11 -6.96
N LYS A 142 -13.26 24.55 -7.20
CA LYS A 142 -12.53 25.41 -6.26
C LYS A 142 -12.44 26.81 -6.85
N ALA A 143 -12.81 27.81 -6.08
CA ALA A 143 -12.98 29.18 -6.52
C ALA A 143 -12.71 30.16 -5.37
N SER A 144 -12.77 31.46 -5.64
CA SER A 144 -12.66 32.50 -4.62
C SER A 144 -13.70 32.29 -3.50
N PRO A 145 -13.31 32.33 -2.22
CA PRO A 145 -14.24 32.12 -1.09
C PRO A 145 -15.32 33.20 -0.98
N GLY A 146 -16.47 32.87 -0.36
CA GLY A 146 -17.53 33.81 -0.03
C GLY A 146 -18.37 34.33 -1.22
N CYS A 147 -18.28 33.67 -2.37
CA CYS A 147 -19.04 34.01 -3.58
C CYS A 147 -20.35 33.20 -3.64
N SER A 148 -21.28 33.65 -4.49
CA SER A 148 -22.38 32.79 -4.94
C SER A 148 -21.90 31.91 -6.09
N ALA A 149 -22.32 30.66 -6.14
CA ALA A 149 -21.94 29.73 -7.20
C ALA A 149 -23.15 28.94 -7.68
N SER A 150 -23.19 28.70 -8.99
CA SER A 150 -24.18 27.84 -9.62
C SER A 150 -23.56 26.97 -10.71
N PHE A 151 -24.30 25.95 -11.12
CA PHE A 151 -23.91 25.10 -12.24
C PHE A 151 -25.09 24.84 -13.16
N LYS A 152 -24.77 24.59 -14.43
CA LYS A 152 -25.72 24.22 -15.46
C LYS A 152 -25.32 22.93 -16.13
N ILE A 153 -26.30 22.11 -16.47
CA ILE A 153 -26.11 20.93 -17.31
C ILE A 153 -26.78 21.24 -18.64
N ASN A 154 -25.97 21.39 -19.69
CA ASN A 154 -26.43 21.86 -20.99
C ASN A 154 -27.63 21.04 -21.50
N GLY A 155 -28.73 21.75 -21.78
CA GLY A 155 -29.97 21.19 -22.28
C GLY A 155 -30.78 20.41 -21.24
N LEU A 156 -30.52 20.61 -19.94
CA LEU A 156 -31.31 20.06 -18.83
C LEU A 156 -31.66 21.15 -17.80
N THR A 157 -30.64 21.88 -17.33
CA THR A 157 -30.78 22.88 -16.26
C THR A 157 -29.83 24.05 -16.50
N ASP A 158 -30.23 25.26 -16.11
CA ASP A 158 -29.47 26.48 -16.43
C ASP A 158 -28.85 27.21 -15.23
N ASP A 159 -29.37 27.03 -14.01
CA ASP A 159 -28.89 27.75 -12.82
C ASP A 159 -29.15 26.98 -11.52
N LEU A 160 -28.52 25.81 -11.36
CA LEU A 160 -28.63 25.04 -10.12
C LEU A 160 -27.68 25.58 -9.05
N PRO A 161 -28.15 25.79 -7.80
CA PRO A 161 -27.33 26.39 -6.76
C PRO A 161 -26.21 25.46 -6.31
N MET A 162 -25.08 26.06 -5.92
CA MET A 162 -23.97 25.39 -5.24
C MET A 162 -23.72 26.03 -3.88
N VAL A 163 -23.16 25.25 -2.97
CA VAL A 163 -22.86 25.69 -1.60
C VAL A 163 -21.36 25.63 -1.37
N GLU A 164 -20.79 26.72 -0.82
CA GLU A 164 -19.42 26.70 -0.30
C GLU A 164 -19.36 25.79 0.94
N LEU A 165 -18.49 24.78 0.87
CA LEU A 165 -18.26 23.90 2.00
C LEU A 165 -17.52 24.65 3.10
N LYS A 166 -17.92 24.39 4.36
CA LYS A 166 -17.17 24.83 5.52
C LYS A 166 -15.72 24.34 5.41
N PRO A 167 -14.72 25.22 5.57
CA PRO A 167 -13.33 24.82 5.52
C PRO A 167 -13.06 23.72 6.54
N LYS A 168 -12.29 22.71 6.14
CA LYS A 168 -11.87 21.62 7.02
C LYS A 168 -10.39 21.42 6.88
N ALA A 169 -9.67 21.40 7.99
CA ALA A 169 -8.31 20.92 8.04
C ALA A 169 -8.23 19.50 7.47
N ARG A 170 -7.26 19.25 6.60
CA ARG A 170 -6.97 17.91 6.10
C ARG A 170 -5.72 17.40 6.78
N HIS A 171 -5.76 16.14 7.22
CA HIS A 171 -4.57 15.47 7.71
C HIS A 171 -3.72 15.01 6.52
N TYR A 172 -2.44 15.34 6.54
CA TYR A 172 -1.47 14.70 5.66
C TYR A 172 -1.29 13.25 6.11
N TRP A 173 -1.54 12.28 5.22
CA TRP A 173 -1.52 10.85 5.55
C TRP A 173 -0.16 10.41 6.11
N GLY A 174 0.94 10.99 5.60
CA GLY A 174 2.29 10.68 6.05
C GLY A 174 2.46 11.00 7.52
N GLU A 175 2.06 12.20 7.97
CA GLU A 175 2.11 12.52 9.40
C GLU A 175 1.04 11.80 10.22
N ALA A 176 -0.14 11.51 9.66
CA ALA A 176 -1.18 10.75 10.35
C ALA A 176 -0.75 9.30 10.67
N ILE A 177 0.07 8.70 9.82
CA ILE A 177 0.60 7.34 10.00
C ILE A 177 1.96 7.35 10.71
N PHE A 178 2.84 8.30 10.36
CA PHE A 178 4.23 8.29 10.81
C PHE A 178 4.59 9.32 11.89
N GLY A 179 3.75 10.32 12.18
CA GLY A 179 4.08 11.39 13.14
C GLY A 179 3.89 11.02 14.62
N GLN A 180 4.63 11.67 15.52
CA GLN A 180 4.51 11.51 16.98
C GLN A 180 3.41 12.40 17.62
N GLY A 181 2.21 12.44 17.03
CA GLY A 181 1.03 13.07 17.67
C GLY A 181 0.58 14.44 17.12
N THR A 182 -0.55 14.40 16.40
CA THR A 182 -1.68 15.35 16.42
C THR A 182 -1.49 16.86 16.17
N ASN A 183 -0.65 17.32 15.24
CA ASN A 183 -0.74 18.74 14.80
C ASN A 183 -0.33 19.01 13.35
N SER A 184 -0.63 18.09 12.44
CA SER A 184 -0.50 18.32 11.00
C SER A 184 -1.85 18.63 10.35
N GLN A 185 -2.43 19.75 10.76
CA GLN A 185 -3.52 20.32 9.98
C GLN A 185 -2.88 21.01 8.79
N MET A 186 -3.05 20.46 7.59
CA MET A 186 -2.86 21.27 6.39
C MET A 186 -3.80 22.48 6.50
N ALA A 187 -3.34 23.63 6.00
CA ALA A 187 -4.13 24.86 5.99
C ALA A 187 -5.55 24.58 5.50
N GLU A 188 -6.53 25.14 6.20
CA GLU A 188 -7.93 25.00 5.82
C GLU A 188 -8.14 25.56 4.41
N VAL A 189 -8.71 24.73 3.53
CA VAL A 189 -9.02 25.15 2.16
C VAL A 189 -10.44 25.70 2.14
N GLN A 190 -10.55 26.98 1.82
CA GLN A 190 -11.81 27.70 1.58
C GLN A 190 -12.14 27.73 0.09
N GLY A 191 -13.38 28.09 -0.26
CA GLY A 191 -13.79 28.26 -1.65
C GLY A 191 -14.01 26.96 -2.41
N ILE A 192 -14.33 25.86 -1.72
CA ILE A 192 -14.79 24.64 -2.39
C ILE A 192 -16.32 24.69 -2.47
N TYR A 193 -16.85 24.78 -3.67
CA TYR A 193 -18.29 24.82 -3.91
C TYR A 193 -18.75 23.46 -4.43
N THR A 194 -19.88 22.96 -3.92
CA THR A 194 -20.48 21.70 -4.38
C THR A 194 -21.94 21.88 -4.71
N GLY A 195 -22.38 21.18 -5.76
CA GLY A 195 -23.78 21.12 -6.20
C GLY A 195 -24.20 19.67 -6.44
N SER A 196 -25.50 19.42 -6.46
CA SER A 196 -26.04 18.08 -6.69
C SER A 196 -27.28 18.13 -7.57
N TYR A 197 -27.46 17.10 -8.39
CA TYR A 197 -28.65 16.94 -9.23
C TYR A 197 -28.99 15.46 -9.37
N ILE A 198 -30.27 15.11 -9.26
CA ILE A 198 -30.77 13.75 -9.47
C ILE A 198 -31.28 13.66 -10.91
N ILE A 199 -30.75 12.73 -11.69
CA ILE A 199 -31.19 12.51 -13.07
C ILE A 199 -32.66 12.09 -13.10
N GLN A 200 -33.47 12.82 -13.86
CA GLN A 200 -34.88 12.53 -14.08
C GLN A 200 -35.06 11.54 -15.24
N PRO A 201 -36.19 10.81 -15.31
CA PRO A 201 -36.49 9.86 -16.39
C PRO A 201 -36.43 10.46 -17.80
N TRP A 202 -36.66 11.77 -17.95
CA TRP A 202 -36.68 12.48 -19.22
C TRP A 202 -35.36 13.19 -19.59
N ASP A 203 -34.31 13.08 -18.77
CA ASP A 203 -33.04 13.81 -18.96
C ASP A 203 -32.08 13.18 -19.99
N TRP A 204 -32.59 12.28 -20.84
CA TRP A 204 -31.79 11.48 -21.77
C TRP A 204 -30.98 12.33 -22.74
N GLY A 205 -29.80 11.86 -23.11
CA GLY A 205 -28.93 12.55 -24.07
C GLY A 205 -27.45 12.28 -23.83
N ALA A 206 -26.64 12.49 -24.87
CA ALA A 206 -25.21 12.25 -24.83
C ALA A 206 -24.41 13.55 -24.82
N ASN A 207 -23.15 13.46 -24.39
CA ASN A 207 -22.14 14.50 -24.55
C ASN A 207 -22.48 15.85 -23.86
N ARG A 208 -23.34 15.83 -22.85
CA ARG A 208 -23.81 17.04 -22.14
C ARG A 208 -22.67 17.68 -21.36
N LYS A 209 -22.50 18.98 -21.55
CA LYS A 209 -21.46 19.78 -20.89
C LYS A 209 -21.97 20.32 -19.56
N ILE A 210 -21.13 20.27 -18.52
CA ILE A 210 -21.38 20.96 -17.26
C ILE A 210 -20.56 22.25 -17.23
N SER A 211 -21.23 23.36 -16.96
CA SER A 211 -20.60 24.66 -16.77
C SER A 211 -20.93 25.21 -15.39
N PHE A 212 -20.06 26.06 -14.88
CA PHE A 212 -20.14 26.68 -13.58
C PHE A 212 -20.10 28.19 -13.74
N GLN A 213 -20.84 28.89 -12.90
CA GLN A 213 -20.76 30.33 -12.76
C GLN A 213 -20.44 30.68 -11.31
N LEU A 214 -19.55 31.64 -11.11
CA LEU A 214 -19.20 32.19 -9.82
C LEU A 214 -19.47 33.69 -9.86
N GLN A 215 -20.15 34.21 -8.84
CA GLN A 215 -20.50 35.62 -8.73
C GLN A 215 -20.01 36.20 -7.40
N ASP A 216 -19.33 37.34 -7.45
CA ASP A 216 -18.92 38.07 -6.24
C ASP A 216 -20.07 38.91 -5.64
N LYS A 217 -19.83 39.50 -4.48
CA LYS A 217 -20.79 40.37 -3.78
C LYS A 217 -21.16 41.67 -4.54
N ASN A 218 -20.37 42.06 -5.53
CA ASN A 218 -20.58 43.26 -6.34
C ASN A 218 -21.33 42.93 -7.65
N GLY A 219 -21.65 41.65 -7.88
CA GLY A 219 -22.37 41.17 -9.06
C GLY A 219 -21.48 40.75 -10.23
N ALA A 220 -20.15 40.84 -10.12
CA ALA A 220 -19.23 40.41 -11.18
C ALA A 220 -19.22 38.88 -11.29
N THR A 221 -19.20 38.36 -12.52
CA THR A 221 -19.31 36.91 -12.79
C THR A 221 -18.13 36.37 -13.59
N ILE A 222 -17.74 35.12 -13.31
CA ILE A 222 -16.85 34.33 -14.17
C ILE A 222 -17.40 32.92 -14.38
N GLU A 223 -16.99 32.27 -15.45
CA GLU A 223 -17.43 30.93 -15.80
C GLU A 223 -16.28 29.94 -15.96
N ALA A 224 -16.57 28.67 -15.69
CA ALA A 224 -15.70 27.56 -16.00
C ALA A 224 -16.51 26.37 -16.54
N SER A 225 -15.82 25.38 -17.09
CA SER A 225 -16.46 24.18 -17.60
C SER A 225 -15.76 22.93 -17.08
N ALA A 226 -16.55 21.91 -16.76
CA ALA A 226 -16.04 20.59 -16.43
C ALA A 226 -15.30 20.00 -17.64
N PRO A 227 -14.11 19.39 -17.45
CA PRO A 227 -13.47 18.60 -18.49
C PRO A 227 -14.30 17.36 -18.88
N GLY A 228 -14.96 16.75 -17.90
CA GLY A 228 -15.81 15.58 -18.09
C GLY A 228 -17.20 15.93 -18.62
N ARG A 229 -17.77 15.02 -19.41
CA ARG A 229 -19.11 15.13 -19.99
C ARG A 229 -20.07 14.10 -19.44
N ILE A 230 -21.36 14.39 -19.50
CA ILE A 230 -22.42 13.50 -19.03
C ILE A 230 -23.13 12.84 -20.21
N ASN A 231 -23.34 11.54 -20.12
CA ASN A 231 -24.19 10.76 -21.01
C ASN A 231 -25.27 10.10 -20.16
N ILE A 232 -26.54 10.27 -20.52
CA ILE A 232 -27.69 9.72 -19.80
C ILE A 232 -28.38 8.75 -20.74
N ASP A 233 -28.37 7.48 -20.36
CA ASP A 233 -29.04 6.41 -21.10
C ASP A 233 -30.49 6.25 -20.58
N PRO A 234 -31.51 6.45 -21.43
CA PRO A 234 -32.91 6.27 -21.03
C PRO A 234 -33.32 4.80 -20.91
N SER A 235 -32.47 3.85 -21.33
CA SER A 235 -32.90 2.47 -21.50
C SER A 235 -33.40 1.89 -20.17
N PRO A 236 -34.66 1.42 -20.11
CA PRO A 236 -35.18 0.73 -18.93
C PRO A 236 -34.68 -0.71 -18.85
N ILE A 237 -33.90 -1.17 -19.84
CA ILE A 237 -33.45 -2.55 -19.94
C ILE A 237 -32.17 -2.72 -19.11
N PRO A 238 -32.15 -3.62 -18.11
CA PRO A 238 -30.96 -3.89 -17.33
C PRO A 238 -29.78 -4.29 -18.21
N LYS A 239 -28.60 -3.73 -17.94
CA LYS A 239 -27.37 -4.13 -18.61
C LYS A 239 -26.66 -5.18 -17.79
N ILE A 240 -26.32 -6.28 -18.44
CA ILE A 240 -25.61 -7.41 -17.85
C ILE A 240 -24.20 -7.45 -18.40
N ALA A 241 -23.25 -7.85 -17.55
CA ALA A 241 -21.88 -8.11 -17.96
C ALA A 241 -21.33 -9.37 -17.30
N GLN A 242 -20.39 -10.01 -17.99
CA GLN A 242 -19.62 -11.12 -17.46
C GLN A 242 -18.21 -10.67 -17.09
N LEU A 243 -17.71 -11.12 -15.94
CA LEU A 243 -16.33 -10.91 -15.54
C LEU A 243 -15.38 -11.79 -16.37
N ILE A 244 -14.40 -11.17 -17.02
CA ILE A 244 -13.41 -11.91 -17.83
C ILE A 244 -12.10 -12.19 -17.07
N LYS A 245 -11.93 -11.59 -15.89
CA LYS A 245 -10.77 -11.75 -14.99
C LYS A 245 -11.23 -11.92 -13.54
N ASN A 246 -10.43 -12.57 -12.71
CA ASN A 246 -10.64 -12.58 -11.26
C ASN A 246 -10.32 -11.19 -10.69
N VAL A 247 -11.23 -10.62 -9.90
CA VAL A 247 -11.05 -9.29 -9.29
C VAL A 247 -11.20 -9.41 -7.77
N VAL A 248 -10.12 -9.13 -7.05
CA VAL A 248 -10.10 -9.11 -5.57
C VAL A 248 -10.14 -7.69 -5.02
N ARG A 249 -9.68 -6.73 -5.83
CA ARG A 249 -9.63 -5.31 -5.50
C ARG A 249 -10.77 -4.59 -6.19
N VAL A 250 -11.87 -4.52 -5.49
CA VAL A 250 -13.03 -3.70 -5.83
C VAL A 250 -12.91 -2.33 -5.18
N ARG A 251 -13.82 -1.41 -5.50
CA ARG A 251 -13.77 -0.06 -4.96
C ARG A 251 -15.16 0.46 -4.57
N GLY A 252 -15.29 1.18 -3.45
CA GLY A 252 -16.55 1.86 -3.08
C GLY A 252 -16.83 3.11 -3.93
N GLY A 253 -15.82 3.56 -4.67
CA GLY A 253 -15.82 4.66 -5.63
C GLY A 253 -14.51 4.58 -6.40
N PRO A 254 -14.31 5.20 -7.58
CA PRO A 254 -13.08 5.04 -8.38
C PRO A 254 -11.75 5.22 -7.62
N ARG A 255 -11.75 5.88 -6.45
CA ARG A 255 -10.59 6.10 -5.57
C ARG A 255 -10.65 5.43 -4.18
N ILE A 256 -11.74 4.76 -3.81
CA ILE A 256 -11.93 4.16 -2.46
C ILE A 256 -11.73 2.66 -2.56
N GLY A 257 -10.74 2.08 -1.88
CA GLY A 257 -10.47 0.63 -1.96
C GLY A 257 -11.42 -0.21 -1.11
N GLY A 258 -11.77 -1.41 -1.60
CA GLY A 258 -12.42 -2.47 -0.84
C GLY A 258 -11.84 -3.84 -1.19
N GLN A 259 -12.24 -4.88 -0.47
CA GLN A 259 -11.89 -6.28 -0.76
C GLN A 259 -13.16 -7.11 -0.93
N LEU A 260 -13.30 -7.74 -2.09
CA LEU A 260 -14.39 -8.66 -2.44
C LEU A 260 -13.85 -9.57 -3.55
N PHE A 261 -14.12 -10.87 -3.50
CA PHE A 261 -13.72 -11.76 -4.58
C PHE A 261 -14.81 -11.86 -5.64
N LEU A 262 -14.50 -11.38 -6.83
CA LEU A 262 -15.33 -11.48 -8.02
C LEU A 262 -14.67 -12.50 -8.98
N PRO A 263 -15.22 -13.72 -9.13
CA PRO A 263 -14.62 -14.74 -9.99
C PRO A 263 -14.78 -14.39 -11.47
N LYS A 264 -13.79 -14.75 -12.29
CA LYS A 264 -13.97 -14.85 -13.74
C LYS A 264 -15.19 -15.74 -14.03
N GLY A 265 -16.06 -15.27 -14.90
CA GLY A 265 -17.30 -15.93 -15.31
C GLY A 265 -18.54 -15.45 -14.55
N ALA A 266 -18.39 -14.76 -13.41
CA ALA A 266 -19.55 -14.22 -12.68
C ALA A 266 -20.28 -13.17 -13.51
N ILE A 267 -21.61 -13.22 -13.41
CA ILE A 267 -22.55 -12.36 -14.12
C ILE A 267 -23.04 -11.27 -13.15
N VAL A 268 -22.93 -10.01 -13.58
CA VAL A 268 -23.23 -8.84 -12.74
C VAL A 268 -24.10 -7.84 -13.49
N ASN A 269 -24.88 -7.08 -12.73
CA ASN A 269 -25.61 -5.94 -13.28
C ASN A 269 -24.64 -4.77 -13.45
N VAL A 270 -24.75 -4.07 -14.56
CA VAL A 270 -24.04 -2.83 -14.85
C VAL A 270 -24.97 -1.67 -14.52
N GLU A 271 -24.51 -0.78 -13.66
CA GLU A 271 -25.17 0.48 -13.38
C GLU A 271 -24.50 1.56 -14.26
N ASN A 272 -23.82 2.53 -13.63
CA ASN A 272 -23.24 3.69 -14.27
C ASN A 272 -21.73 3.57 -14.53
N THR A 273 -21.15 4.57 -15.19
CA THR A 273 -19.72 4.64 -15.52
C THR A 273 -19.11 5.98 -15.12
N ARG A 274 -17.81 5.97 -14.79
CA ARG A 274 -16.97 7.15 -14.56
C ARG A 274 -15.60 6.89 -15.16
N GLY A 275 -15.29 7.53 -16.28
CA GLY A 275 -14.05 7.29 -17.03
C GLY A 275 -13.90 5.82 -17.40
N ASP A 276 -12.80 5.20 -16.97
CA ASP A 276 -12.50 3.78 -17.19
C ASP A 276 -13.13 2.84 -16.16
N TYR A 277 -13.89 3.38 -15.22
CA TYR A 277 -14.57 2.61 -14.19
C TYR A 277 -16.05 2.44 -14.51
N ILE A 278 -16.57 1.30 -14.09
CA ILE A 278 -17.96 0.91 -14.20
C ILE A 278 -18.43 0.44 -12.84
N ARG A 279 -19.59 0.94 -12.41
CA ARG A 279 -20.27 0.51 -11.21
C ARG A 279 -21.07 -0.73 -11.55
N ILE A 280 -20.83 -1.79 -10.79
CA ILE A 280 -21.56 -3.04 -10.91
C ILE A 280 -22.34 -3.29 -9.64
N ARG A 281 -23.54 -3.86 -9.78
CA ARG A 281 -24.34 -4.37 -8.67
C ARG A 281 -24.28 -5.89 -8.66
N TYR A 282 -23.84 -6.46 -7.53
CA TYR A 282 -23.66 -7.91 -7.39
C TYR A 282 -24.70 -8.56 -6.47
N SER A 283 -25.38 -7.78 -5.62
CA SER A 283 -26.64 -8.13 -4.93
C SER A 283 -27.48 -6.87 -4.73
N GLU A 284 -28.73 -6.99 -4.24
CA GLU A 284 -29.72 -5.90 -4.22
C GLU A 284 -29.20 -4.57 -3.65
N ASN A 285 -28.43 -4.64 -2.56
CA ASN A 285 -27.92 -3.47 -1.84
C ASN A 285 -26.39 -3.37 -1.86
N ASN A 286 -25.73 -4.08 -2.77
CA ASN A 286 -24.28 -4.06 -2.83
C ASN A 286 -23.76 -3.79 -4.23
N ASP A 287 -23.05 -2.67 -4.35
CA ASP A 287 -22.39 -2.21 -5.55
C ASP A 287 -20.92 -1.90 -5.31
N VAL A 288 -20.14 -2.01 -6.38
CA VAL A 288 -18.72 -1.66 -6.39
C VAL A 288 -18.29 -1.13 -7.75
N TRP A 289 -17.22 -0.36 -7.75
CA TRP A 289 -16.54 0.13 -8.93
C TRP A 289 -15.38 -0.80 -9.31
N ILE A 290 -15.36 -1.23 -10.57
CA ILE A 290 -14.26 -1.97 -11.17
C ILE A 290 -13.86 -1.33 -12.50
N LYS A 291 -12.69 -1.69 -13.04
CA LYS A 291 -12.31 -1.20 -14.37
C LYS A 291 -13.11 -1.90 -15.46
N LYS A 292 -13.47 -1.15 -16.51
CA LYS A 292 -14.19 -1.66 -17.70
C LYS A 292 -13.49 -2.84 -18.37
N GLU A 293 -12.15 -2.84 -18.40
CA GLU A 293 -11.32 -3.93 -18.97
C GLU A 293 -11.46 -5.31 -18.28
N ASN A 294 -12.22 -5.39 -17.17
CA ASN A 294 -12.51 -6.63 -16.47
C ASN A 294 -13.86 -7.25 -16.86
N LEU A 295 -14.63 -6.57 -17.71
CA LEU A 295 -15.99 -6.97 -18.08
C LEU A 295 -16.14 -7.15 -19.59
N LEU A 296 -17.02 -8.08 -19.97
CA LEU A 296 -17.61 -8.19 -21.29
C LEU A 296 -19.11 -7.87 -21.16
N ILE A 297 -19.57 -6.78 -21.79
CA ILE A 297 -20.99 -6.41 -21.80
C ILE A 297 -21.76 -7.44 -22.63
N SER A 298 -22.84 -7.96 -22.07
CA SER A 298 -23.70 -8.95 -22.72
C SER A 298 -24.70 -8.29 -23.68
N PRO A 299 -25.24 -9.02 -24.67
CA PRO A 299 -26.30 -8.51 -25.53
C PRO A 299 -27.50 -7.96 -24.75
N GLN A 300 -28.17 -6.95 -25.29
CA GLN A 300 -29.37 -6.37 -24.68
C GLN A 300 -30.46 -7.43 -24.54
N GLY A 301 -31.16 -7.44 -23.40
CA GLY A 301 -32.16 -8.46 -23.07
C GLY A 301 -31.60 -9.71 -22.38
N THR A 302 -30.27 -9.82 -22.22
CA THR A 302 -29.68 -10.87 -21.37
C THR A 302 -30.22 -10.73 -19.95
N THR A 303 -30.70 -11.84 -19.37
CA THR A 303 -31.12 -11.90 -17.97
C THR A 303 -29.98 -12.37 -17.07
N LYS A 304 -29.98 -11.92 -15.82
CA LYS A 304 -29.07 -12.47 -14.81
C LYS A 304 -29.66 -13.78 -14.29
N PRO A 305 -28.90 -14.90 -14.28
CA PRO A 305 -29.41 -16.14 -13.68
C PRO A 305 -29.60 -15.96 -12.17
N GLU A 306 -30.63 -16.60 -11.63
CA GLU A 306 -30.77 -16.79 -10.19
C GLU A 306 -29.84 -17.90 -9.75
N GLY A 307 -29.04 -17.66 -8.72
CA GLY A 307 -28.11 -18.66 -8.19
C GLY A 307 -28.78 -19.55 -7.16
N TYR A 308 -28.37 -20.83 -7.13
CA TYR A 308 -28.83 -21.81 -6.15
C TYR A 308 -27.65 -22.61 -5.58
N ILE A 309 -27.69 -22.87 -4.27
CA ILE A 309 -26.81 -23.83 -3.61
C ILE A 309 -27.57 -25.14 -3.47
N SER A 310 -27.08 -26.20 -4.11
CA SER A 310 -27.76 -27.51 -4.11
C SER A 310 -27.30 -28.43 -2.98
N ALA A 311 -25.99 -28.50 -2.75
CA ALA A 311 -25.40 -29.34 -1.71
C ALA A 311 -24.09 -28.76 -1.19
N ILE A 312 -23.75 -29.12 0.04
CA ILE A 312 -22.47 -28.80 0.67
C ILE A 312 -21.86 -30.08 1.20
N HIS A 313 -20.63 -30.37 0.77
CA HIS A 313 -19.86 -31.54 1.19
C HIS A 313 -18.57 -31.10 1.86
N THR A 314 -18.13 -31.86 2.87
CA THR A 314 -16.76 -31.74 3.38
C THR A 314 -15.92 -32.95 2.99
N ARG A 315 -14.61 -32.75 2.84
CA ARG A 315 -13.64 -33.83 2.64
C ARG A 315 -12.40 -33.54 3.46
N SER A 316 -11.86 -34.56 4.11
CA SER A 316 -10.61 -34.45 4.87
C SER A 316 -9.43 -35.03 4.09
N LYS A 317 -8.35 -34.26 3.96
CA LYS A 317 -7.04 -34.70 3.46
C LYS A 317 -5.97 -34.48 4.53
N GLU A 318 -4.74 -34.96 4.33
CA GLU A 318 -3.70 -34.90 5.38
C GLU A 318 -3.47 -33.47 5.92
N ASN A 319 -3.32 -32.47 5.03
CA ASN A 319 -2.96 -31.09 5.41
C ASN A 319 -4.12 -30.10 5.34
N TRP A 320 -5.27 -30.51 4.81
CA TRP A 320 -6.40 -29.63 4.52
C TRP A 320 -7.72 -30.32 4.82
N SER A 321 -8.70 -29.56 5.27
CA SER A 321 -10.11 -29.93 5.17
C SER A 321 -10.76 -29.04 4.11
N THR A 322 -11.51 -29.63 3.20
CA THR A 322 -12.13 -28.92 2.07
C THR A 322 -13.62 -28.86 2.28
N VAL A 323 -14.21 -27.68 2.11
CA VAL A 323 -15.66 -27.52 1.95
C VAL A 323 -15.94 -27.26 0.48
N GLU A 324 -16.74 -28.13 -0.13
CA GLU A 324 -17.25 -28.01 -1.49
C GLU A 324 -18.70 -27.52 -1.42
N VAL A 325 -18.98 -26.42 -2.11
CA VAL A 325 -20.31 -25.83 -2.25
C VAL A 325 -20.71 -25.97 -3.71
N MET A 326 -21.74 -26.79 -3.96
CA MET A 326 -22.23 -27.03 -5.31
C MET A 326 -23.09 -25.87 -5.76
N LEU A 327 -22.66 -25.22 -6.83
CA LEU A 327 -23.25 -24.01 -7.38
C LEU A 327 -23.59 -24.24 -8.84
N ASP A 328 -24.71 -23.67 -9.28
CA ASP A 328 -25.12 -23.66 -10.68
C ASP A 328 -24.25 -22.72 -11.54
N HIS A 329 -23.73 -21.65 -10.94
CA HIS A 329 -22.78 -20.75 -11.56
C HIS A 329 -21.83 -20.08 -10.56
N ARG A 330 -20.80 -19.39 -11.07
CA ARG A 330 -19.80 -18.72 -10.23
C ARG A 330 -20.37 -17.45 -9.63
N LEU A 331 -20.34 -17.37 -8.30
CA LEU A 331 -20.88 -16.25 -7.53
C LEU A 331 -19.76 -15.39 -6.92
N PRO A 332 -19.94 -14.06 -6.86
CA PRO A 332 -19.18 -13.19 -5.96
C PRO A 332 -19.22 -13.72 -4.51
N PHE A 333 -18.09 -13.65 -3.81
CA PHE A 333 -18.03 -14.06 -2.41
C PHE A 333 -17.08 -13.21 -1.57
N LYS A 334 -17.30 -13.25 -0.25
CA LYS A 334 -16.42 -12.70 0.78
C LYS A 334 -16.15 -13.77 1.82
N VAL A 335 -14.89 -13.86 2.29
CA VAL A 335 -14.52 -14.72 3.41
C VAL A 335 -14.11 -13.85 4.58
N GLU A 336 -14.74 -14.08 5.73
CA GLU A 336 -14.40 -13.45 7.00
C GLU A 336 -13.93 -14.50 7.99
N GLN A 337 -12.98 -14.12 8.84
CA GLN A 337 -12.35 -15.02 9.78
C GLN A 337 -12.53 -14.49 11.20
N ASN A 338 -13.04 -15.34 12.09
CA ASN A 338 -12.97 -15.10 13.52
C ASN A 338 -12.03 -16.12 14.17
N THR A 339 -11.22 -15.66 15.12
CA THR A 339 -10.27 -16.52 15.86
C THR A 339 -10.80 -16.92 17.23
N LYS A 340 -11.85 -16.24 17.74
CA LYS A 340 -12.46 -16.50 19.06
C LYS A 340 -13.97 -16.18 19.04
N PRO A 341 -14.87 -17.18 18.91
CA PRO A 341 -14.59 -18.58 18.57
C PRO A 341 -14.00 -18.75 17.16
N ALA A 342 -13.34 -19.88 16.92
CA ALA A 342 -12.67 -20.18 15.65
C ALA A 342 -13.68 -20.57 14.56
N PHE A 343 -13.88 -19.69 13.56
CA PHE A 343 -14.70 -20.01 12.39
C PHE A 343 -14.29 -19.21 11.15
N LEU A 344 -14.65 -19.73 9.98
CA LEU A 344 -14.69 -18.98 8.73
C LEU A 344 -16.15 -18.74 8.33
N GLU A 345 -16.46 -17.54 7.87
CA GLU A 345 -17.76 -17.19 7.31
C GLU A 345 -17.58 -16.85 5.83
N VAL A 346 -18.25 -17.60 4.96
CA VAL A 346 -18.27 -17.36 3.52
C VAL A 346 -19.63 -16.79 3.15
N THR A 347 -19.67 -15.53 2.74
CA THR A 347 -20.88 -14.90 2.23
C THR A 347 -20.87 -14.92 0.70
N PHE A 348 -21.90 -15.52 0.11
CA PHE A 348 -22.16 -15.54 -1.33
C PHE A 348 -23.22 -14.51 -1.69
N TYR A 349 -23.04 -13.84 -2.82
CA TYR A 349 -23.96 -12.81 -3.30
C TYR A 349 -24.57 -13.20 -4.65
N GLY A 350 -25.86 -12.95 -4.81
CA GLY A 350 -26.63 -13.33 -6.00
C GLY A 350 -27.29 -14.71 -5.91
N VAL A 351 -27.50 -15.25 -4.71
CA VAL A 351 -27.94 -16.64 -4.50
C VAL A 351 -29.02 -16.78 -3.44
N GLY A 352 -30.01 -17.62 -3.76
CA GLY A 352 -31.02 -18.09 -2.81
C GLY A 352 -30.64 -19.46 -2.23
N ALA A 353 -31.03 -19.69 -0.99
CA ALA A 353 -30.94 -21.01 -0.35
C ALA A 353 -31.93 -21.97 -1.02
N ASN A 354 -31.42 -23.11 -1.47
CA ASN A 354 -32.20 -24.27 -1.90
C ASN A 354 -31.50 -25.57 -1.47
N ASN A 355 -30.76 -25.50 -0.36
CA ASN A 355 -29.96 -26.61 0.14
C ASN A 355 -30.69 -27.31 1.28
N ASP A 356 -31.33 -28.44 0.96
CA ASP A 356 -32.03 -29.26 1.95
C ASP A 356 -31.08 -30.22 2.70
N SER A 357 -29.79 -30.25 2.35
CA SER A 357 -28.82 -31.20 2.94
C SER A 357 -27.38 -30.68 2.97
N ILE A 358 -26.71 -30.91 4.10
CA ILE A 358 -25.26 -30.74 4.29
C ILE A 358 -24.69 -32.09 4.69
N ARG A 359 -23.74 -32.61 3.92
CA ARG A 359 -23.01 -33.84 4.26
C ARG A 359 -21.67 -33.49 4.89
N LEU A 360 -21.56 -33.76 6.19
CA LEU A 360 -20.31 -33.64 6.92
C LEU A 360 -19.55 -34.98 6.91
N GLU A 361 -18.25 -34.91 6.67
CA GLU A 361 -17.32 -36.00 6.89
C GLU A 361 -17.16 -36.25 8.40
N PHE A 362 -17.58 -37.43 8.86
CA PHE A 362 -17.68 -37.74 10.29
C PHE A 362 -16.32 -37.73 11.01
N ASP A 363 -15.24 -38.07 10.31
CA ASP A 363 -13.89 -38.19 10.87
C ASP A 363 -13.00 -36.95 10.61
N ASP A 364 -13.58 -35.81 10.20
CA ASP A 364 -12.79 -34.59 10.00
C ASP A 364 -12.30 -34.00 11.34
N PRO A 365 -10.98 -33.94 11.60
CA PRO A 365 -10.48 -33.46 12.89
C PRO A 365 -10.54 -31.92 13.02
N LEU A 366 -10.82 -31.21 11.94
CA LEU A 366 -10.74 -29.75 11.86
C LEU A 366 -12.11 -29.10 11.77
N ILE A 367 -13.02 -29.58 10.93
CA ILE A 367 -14.35 -28.97 10.77
C ILE A 367 -15.26 -29.49 11.89
N ASN A 368 -15.72 -28.59 12.76
CA ASN A 368 -16.60 -28.92 13.87
C ASN A 368 -18.07 -28.97 13.44
N ASP A 369 -18.54 -27.89 12.84
CA ASP A 369 -19.92 -27.73 12.38
C ASP A 369 -19.98 -26.79 11.17
N ILE A 370 -21.04 -26.94 10.38
CA ILE A 370 -21.36 -26.01 9.30
C ILE A 370 -22.81 -25.56 9.51
N LYS A 371 -23.01 -24.24 9.53
CA LYS A 371 -24.31 -23.59 9.64
C LYS A 371 -24.48 -22.62 8.50
N TRP A 372 -25.72 -22.38 8.09
CA TRP A 372 -26.01 -21.41 7.06
C TRP A 372 -27.21 -20.54 7.42
N GLU A 373 -27.28 -19.38 6.77
CA GLU A 373 -28.36 -18.41 6.93
C GLU A 373 -28.59 -17.66 5.61
N GLN A 374 -29.85 -17.46 5.24
CA GLN A 374 -30.24 -16.50 4.20
C GLN A 374 -30.33 -15.10 4.83
N LYS A 375 -29.25 -14.31 4.76
CA LYS A 375 -29.17 -13.00 5.44
C LYS A 375 -30.12 -11.95 4.86
N SER A 376 -30.36 -12.01 3.56
CA SER A 376 -31.33 -11.19 2.83
C SER A 376 -31.65 -11.85 1.50
N LEU A 377 -32.55 -11.26 0.72
CA LEU A 377 -32.77 -11.71 -0.67
C LEU A 377 -31.42 -11.74 -1.42
N ASN A 378 -31.12 -12.88 -2.02
CA ASN A 378 -29.89 -13.14 -2.78
C ASN A 378 -28.57 -13.05 -2.00
N VAL A 379 -28.57 -13.14 -0.66
CA VAL A 379 -27.34 -13.18 0.15
C VAL A 379 -27.36 -14.37 1.11
N TYR A 380 -26.49 -15.34 0.82
CA TYR A 380 -26.35 -16.58 1.59
C TYR A 380 -25.05 -16.55 2.40
N SER A 381 -25.11 -16.87 3.69
CA SER A 381 -23.93 -17.00 4.54
C SER A 381 -23.71 -18.44 4.97
N LEU A 382 -22.47 -18.92 4.82
CA LEU A 382 -22.00 -20.22 5.27
C LEU A 382 -20.96 -20.05 6.38
N LYS A 383 -21.30 -20.46 7.60
CA LYS A 383 -20.41 -20.43 8.76
C LYS A 383 -19.83 -21.82 9.01
N ILE A 384 -18.50 -21.92 8.93
CA ILE A 384 -17.72 -23.14 9.12
C ILE A 384 -16.98 -23.03 10.46
N GLY A 385 -17.49 -23.69 11.49
CA GLY A 385 -16.86 -23.76 12.80
C GLY A 385 -15.67 -24.72 12.80
N LEU A 386 -14.59 -24.34 13.50
CA LEU A 386 -13.34 -25.10 13.49
C LEU A 386 -13.01 -25.66 14.88
N ASN A 387 -12.64 -26.94 14.93
CA ASN A 387 -12.08 -27.62 16.10
C ASN A 387 -10.56 -27.41 16.22
N GLN A 388 -10.06 -26.22 15.86
CA GLN A 388 -8.67 -25.85 16.08
C GLN A 388 -8.58 -24.47 16.72
N LYS A 389 -7.82 -24.37 17.81
CA LYS A 389 -7.61 -23.10 18.53
C LYS A 389 -6.90 -22.04 17.69
N SER A 390 -6.09 -22.46 16.72
CA SER A 390 -5.28 -21.57 15.89
C SER A 390 -5.58 -21.83 14.42
N HIS A 391 -5.85 -20.77 13.67
CA HIS A 391 -6.04 -20.84 12.23
C HIS A 391 -4.68 -20.80 11.54
N TRP A 392 -4.52 -21.61 10.49
CA TRP A 392 -3.26 -21.73 9.75
C TRP A 392 -3.33 -21.25 8.30
N GLY A 393 -4.54 -20.95 7.82
CA GLY A 393 -4.78 -20.40 6.50
C GLY A 393 -6.02 -21.00 5.85
N TYR A 394 -6.45 -20.38 4.76
CA TYR A 394 -7.53 -20.86 3.91
C TYR A 394 -7.32 -20.45 2.45
N ASP A 395 -7.88 -21.22 1.52
CA ASP A 395 -7.74 -21.01 0.09
C ASP A 395 -9.08 -21.22 -0.62
N PRO A 396 -9.81 -20.15 -0.94
CA PRO A 396 -11.05 -20.24 -1.70
C PRO A 396 -10.76 -20.22 -3.21
N PHE A 397 -11.42 -21.09 -3.96
CA PHE A 397 -11.27 -21.18 -5.41
C PHE A 397 -12.53 -21.78 -6.07
N TYR A 398 -12.57 -21.72 -7.39
CA TYR A 398 -13.61 -22.36 -8.19
C TYR A 398 -12.99 -23.45 -9.06
N GLU A 399 -13.65 -24.60 -9.12
CA GLU A 399 -13.30 -25.71 -10.01
C GLU A 399 -14.60 -26.32 -10.54
N ASN A 400 -14.69 -26.54 -11.86
CA ASN A 400 -15.87 -27.12 -12.53
C ASN A 400 -17.22 -26.44 -12.20
N GLY A 401 -17.22 -25.13 -11.90
CA GLY A 401 -18.43 -24.37 -11.56
C GLY A 401 -18.73 -24.31 -10.06
N ASN A 402 -18.26 -25.28 -9.29
CA ASN A 402 -18.41 -25.34 -7.83
C ASN A 402 -17.40 -24.45 -7.11
N PHE A 403 -17.80 -23.99 -5.93
CA PHE A 403 -16.91 -23.28 -5.01
C PHE A 403 -16.25 -24.27 -4.05
N PHE A 404 -14.97 -24.06 -3.81
CA PHE A 404 -14.19 -24.81 -2.83
C PHE A 404 -13.51 -23.83 -1.88
N ILE A 405 -13.44 -24.20 -0.60
CA ILE A 405 -12.52 -23.58 0.36
C ILE A 405 -11.71 -24.66 1.05
N ASN A 406 -10.40 -24.65 0.81
CA ASN A 406 -9.46 -25.48 1.57
C ASN A 406 -9.10 -24.73 2.86
N ILE A 407 -9.22 -25.40 4.00
CA ILE A 407 -8.88 -24.86 5.32
C ILE A 407 -7.67 -25.61 5.84
N LYS A 408 -6.58 -24.87 6.15
CA LYS A 408 -5.30 -25.47 6.51
C LYS A 408 -5.40 -26.07 7.90
N LYS A 409 -5.04 -27.35 8.03
CA LYS A 409 -4.88 -28.03 9.31
C LYS A 409 -3.60 -27.53 9.99
N LYS A 410 -3.58 -27.54 11.32
CA LYS A 410 -2.36 -27.31 12.09
C LYS A 410 -1.23 -28.25 11.61
N PRO A 411 -0.05 -27.72 11.23
CA PRO A 411 1.10 -28.54 10.89
C PRO A 411 1.54 -29.45 12.05
N LYS A 412 2.22 -30.56 11.74
CA LYS A 412 2.80 -31.45 12.76
C LYS A 412 4.00 -30.76 13.44
N ILE A 413 3.79 -30.13 14.59
CA ILE A 413 4.84 -29.39 15.32
C ILE A 413 5.65 -30.33 16.22
N ALA A 414 6.96 -30.45 15.97
CA ALA A 414 7.85 -31.33 16.71
C ALA A 414 8.05 -30.92 18.19
N ASN A 415 8.32 -31.90 19.06
CA ASN A 415 8.66 -31.73 20.48
C ASN A 415 10.16 -31.72 20.72
N TRP A 416 10.61 -30.94 21.71
CA TRP A 416 12.01 -30.97 22.18
C TRP A 416 12.41 -32.42 22.56
N PRO A 417 13.63 -32.90 22.20
CA PRO A 417 14.76 -32.16 21.62
C PRO A 417 14.64 -31.83 20.13
N ASN A 418 13.65 -32.38 19.42
CA ASN A 418 13.35 -32.02 18.03
C ASN A 418 12.74 -30.60 18.00
N SER A 419 13.56 -29.60 17.69
CA SER A 419 13.17 -28.18 17.51
C SER A 419 11.75 -28.02 16.94
N PRO A 420 10.89 -27.13 17.48
CA PRO A 420 9.52 -26.95 16.98
C PRO A 420 9.46 -26.44 15.54
N LEU A 421 10.59 -25.95 14.99
CA LEU A 421 10.74 -25.54 13.59
C LEU A 421 11.01 -26.71 12.64
N LYS A 422 11.30 -27.92 13.15
CA LYS A 422 11.61 -29.08 12.32
C LYS A 422 10.45 -29.39 11.37
N ASN A 423 10.76 -29.52 10.08
CA ASN A 423 9.83 -29.77 8.97
C ASN A 423 8.84 -28.64 8.65
N MET A 424 8.93 -27.49 9.32
CA MET A 424 8.11 -26.33 8.96
C MET A 424 8.55 -25.79 7.60
N VAL A 425 7.61 -25.48 6.71
CA VAL A 425 7.93 -24.81 5.44
C VAL A 425 7.79 -23.30 5.62
N ILE A 426 8.92 -22.59 5.59
CA ILE A 426 8.97 -21.13 5.78
C ILE A 426 9.37 -20.49 4.45
N CYS A 427 8.49 -19.68 3.89
CA CYS A 427 8.80 -18.84 2.74
C CYS A 427 9.28 -17.48 3.23
N LEU A 428 10.50 -17.10 2.87
CA LEU A 428 11.04 -15.77 3.09
C LEU A 428 10.87 -14.95 1.81
N ASP A 429 10.35 -13.74 1.94
CA ASP A 429 10.19 -12.81 0.84
C ASP A 429 11.14 -11.62 1.04
N PRO A 430 12.32 -11.62 0.42
CA PRO A 430 13.12 -10.41 0.33
C PRO A 430 12.37 -9.37 -0.50
N GLY A 431 11.92 -8.29 0.15
CA GLY A 431 11.18 -7.21 -0.49
C GLY A 431 11.90 -6.63 -1.71
N HIS A 432 11.15 -5.96 -2.59
CA HIS A 432 11.65 -5.27 -3.79
C HIS A 432 12.32 -6.20 -4.82
N SER A 433 13.00 -5.60 -5.81
CA SER A 433 13.50 -6.20 -7.05
C SER A 433 12.42 -6.40 -8.14
N PRO A 434 12.60 -5.81 -9.35
CA PRO A 434 13.79 -5.07 -9.81
C PRO A 434 13.91 -3.65 -9.24
N ASP A 435 12.86 -3.11 -8.61
CA ASP A 435 12.92 -1.81 -7.97
C ASP A 435 13.88 -1.83 -6.76
N LEU A 436 14.46 -0.67 -6.41
CA LEU A 436 15.51 -0.57 -5.40
C LEU A 436 14.96 -0.61 -3.96
N GLY A 437 13.65 -0.39 -3.79
CA GLY A 437 13.08 0.01 -2.50
C GLY A 437 13.60 1.37 -2.03
N ALA A 438 13.52 1.62 -0.72
CA ALA A 438 14.11 2.80 -0.11
C ALA A 438 15.64 2.82 -0.30
N LEU A 439 16.22 4.02 -0.32
CA LEU A 439 17.67 4.20 -0.29
C LEU A 439 18.03 4.80 1.07
N GLY A 440 19.01 4.23 1.76
CA GLY A 440 19.60 4.92 2.92
C GLY A 440 20.55 6.04 2.49
N ALA A 441 21.02 6.87 3.43
CA ALA A 441 21.92 7.98 3.13
C ALA A 441 23.30 7.55 2.61
N THR A 442 23.71 6.30 2.87
CA THR A 442 24.90 5.69 2.25
C THR A 442 24.69 5.34 0.77
N GLY A 443 23.44 5.29 0.31
CA GLY A 443 23.05 4.87 -1.05
C GLY A 443 22.80 3.37 -1.19
N THR A 444 22.91 2.59 -0.11
CA THR A 444 22.63 1.15 -0.13
C THR A 444 21.13 0.94 -0.38
N PRO A 445 20.74 0.15 -1.41
CA PRO A 445 19.35 -0.07 -1.74
C PRO A 445 18.72 -1.12 -0.83
N GLU A 446 17.49 -0.87 -0.40
CA GLU A 446 16.71 -1.76 0.47
C GLU A 446 16.62 -3.18 -0.07
N LYS A 447 16.47 -3.36 -1.40
CA LYS A 447 16.38 -4.69 -2.02
C LYS A 447 17.57 -5.60 -1.66
N ASP A 448 18.76 -5.03 -1.49
CA ASP A 448 19.98 -5.80 -1.21
C ASP A 448 20.05 -6.12 0.29
N ILE A 449 19.70 -5.14 1.14
CA ILE A 449 19.59 -5.32 2.60
C ILE A 449 18.54 -6.38 2.95
N ASN A 450 17.37 -6.34 2.31
CA ASN A 450 16.30 -7.32 2.48
C ASN A 450 16.78 -8.73 2.15
N PHE A 451 17.58 -8.88 1.09
CA PHE A 451 18.14 -10.16 0.69
C PHE A 451 19.17 -10.67 1.71
N ASP A 452 20.12 -9.82 2.13
CA ASP A 452 21.13 -10.14 3.14
C ASP A 452 20.52 -10.65 4.45
N TYR A 453 19.46 -9.98 4.94
CA TYR A 453 18.77 -10.39 6.16
C TYR A 453 18.06 -11.74 5.99
N CYS A 454 17.43 -11.96 4.82
CA CYS A 454 16.77 -13.23 4.51
C CYS A 454 17.77 -14.39 4.34
N GLU A 455 18.96 -14.17 3.80
CA GLU A 455 20.00 -15.20 3.70
C GLU A 455 20.45 -15.67 5.09
N VAL A 456 20.75 -14.73 6.00
CA VAL A 456 21.12 -15.08 7.38
C VAL A 456 19.97 -15.77 8.10
N LEU A 457 18.74 -15.25 7.95
CA LEU A 457 17.55 -15.86 8.57
C LEU A 457 17.31 -17.28 8.05
N LYS A 458 17.49 -17.52 6.74
CA LYS A 458 17.38 -18.84 6.14
C LYS A 458 18.34 -19.83 6.79
N LEU A 459 19.63 -19.49 6.89
CA LEU A 459 20.62 -20.35 7.51
C LEU A 459 20.27 -20.69 8.96
N GLU A 460 19.82 -19.71 9.75
CA GLU A 460 19.45 -19.93 11.15
C GLU A 460 18.19 -20.79 11.31
N LEU A 461 17.21 -20.66 10.41
CA LEU A 461 16.00 -21.49 10.41
C LEU A 461 16.28 -22.93 9.94
N GLU A 462 17.15 -23.12 8.95
CA GLU A 462 17.54 -24.44 8.45
C GLU A 462 18.35 -25.23 9.49
N LYS A 463 19.23 -24.56 10.26
CA LYS A 463 19.88 -25.17 11.44
C LYS A 463 18.89 -25.68 12.48
N LYS A 464 17.68 -25.13 12.51
CA LYS A 464 16.57 -25.55 13.39
C LYS A 464 15.66 -26.60 12.75
N GLY A 465 15.99 -27.06 11.55
CA GLY A 465 15.30 -28.12 10.81
C GLY A 465 14.13 -27.67 9.95
N ALA A 466 13.93 -26.36 9.74
CA ALA A 466 12.91 -25.86 8.83
C ALA A 466 13.34 -26.03 7.37
N PHE A 467 12.36 -26.19 6.47
CA PHE A 467 12.56 -26.06 5.03
C PHE A 467 12.32 -24.60 4.63
N VAL A 468 13.36 -23.91 4.15
CA VAL A 468 13.28 -22.46 3.88
C VAL A 468 13.48 -22.17 2.41
N VAL A 469 12.55 -21.42 1.82
CA VAL A 469 12.61 -21.00 0.41
C VAL A 469 12.47 -19.49 0.30
N LEU A 470 13.22 -18.88 -0.62
CA LEU A 470 13.11 -17.45 -0.91
C LEU A 470 12.21 -17.25 -2.14
N THR A 471 11.39 -16.20 -2.14
CA THR A 471 10.54 -15.84 -3.29
C THR A 471 11.32 -15.43 -4.53
N ARG A 472 12.59 -15.03 -4.36
CA ARG A 472 13.48 -14.59 -5.41
C ARG A 472 14.93 -14.93 -5.08
N ASP A 473 15.79 -14.86 -6.09
CA ASP A 473 17.23 -14.79 -5.90
C ASP A 473 17.69 -13.32 -5.74
N ARG A 474 19.01 -13.11 -5.65
CA ARG A 474 19.61 -11.79 -5.42
C ARG A 474 19.36 -10.82 -6.57
N HIS A 475 19.36 -11.29 -7.81
CA HIS A 475 19.38 -10.45 -9.01
C HIS A 475 18.04 -10.41 -9.74
N ASN A 476 17.24 -11.48 -9.67
CA ASN A 476 16.00 -11.64 -10.41
C ASN A 476 14.79 -11.46 -9.51
N GLY A 477 14.10 -10.33 -9.64
CA GLY A 477 12.87 -10.05 -8.90
C GLY A 477 11.65 -10.78 -9.45
N ILE A 478 10.60 -10.90 -8.62
CA ILE A 478 9.29 -11.35 -9.05
C ILE A 478 8.20 -10.33 -8.72
N SER A 479 7.13 -10.31 -9.52
CA SER A 479 6.01 -9.39 -9.31
C SER A 479 5.35 -9.61 -7.95
N LEU A 480 4.74 -8.54 -7.41
CA LEU A 480 4.02 -8.59 -6.13
C LEU A 480 2.96 -9.72 -6.07
N ALA A 481 2.25 -9.95 -7.18
CA ALA A 481 1.25 -11.02 -7.28
C ALA A 481 1.87 -12.42 -7.34
N ALA A 482 3.10 -12.56 -7.85
CA ALA A 482 3.79 -13.83 -7.94
C ALA A 482 4.32 -14.31 -6.58
N ARG A 483 4.67 -13.40 -5.67
CA ARG A 483 5.20 -13.72 -4.32
C ARG A 483 4.23 -14.61 -3.51
N SER A 484 2.98 -14.18 -3.37
CA SER A 484 1.94 -14.96 -2.69
C SER A 484 1.65 -16.28 -3.39
N LYS A 485 1.65 -16.30 -4.73
CA LYS A 485 1.44 -17.53 -5.52
C LYS A 485 2.57 -18.53 -5.33
N PHE A 486 3.81 -18.07 -5.29
CA PHE A 486 4.99 -18.90 -5.03
C PHE A 486 4.92 -19.51 -3.62
N ALA A 487 4.64 -18.69 -2.60
CA ALA A 487 4.50 -19.17 -1.22
C ALA A 487 3.38 -20.22 -1.08
N LYS A 488 2.26 -20.05 -1.82
CA LYS A 488 1.20 -21.05 -1.91
C LYS A 488 1.69 -22.33 -2.60
N PHE A 489 2.37 -22.21 -3.74
CA PHE A 489 2.85 -23.33 -4.54
C PHE A 489 3.80 -24.25 -3.76
N VAL A 490 4.72 -23.68 -2.99
CA VAL A 490 5.66 -24.43 -2.13
C VAL A 490 5.00 -24.98 -0.85
N GLY A 491 3.71 -24.72 -0.63
CA GLY A 491 2.98 -25.21 0.53
C GLY A 491 3.35 -24.55 1.86
N ALA A 492 3.86 -23.32 1.84
CA ALA A 492 4.40 -22.64 3.03
C ALA A 492 3.40 -22.60 4.20
N ASP A 493 3.90 -22.80 5.42
CA ASP A 493 3.17 -22.62 6.67
C ASP A 493 3.22 -21.17 7.15
N ILE A 494 4.34 -20.51 6.88
CA ILE A 494 4.60 -19.13 7.26
C ILE A 494 5.28 -18.42 6.09
N LEU A 495 4.80 -17.22 5.78
CA LEU A 495 5.38 -16.29 4.82
C LEU A 495 5.86 -15.03 5.58
N LEU A 496 7.16 -14.80 5.60
CA LEU A 496 7.76 -13.60 6.22
C LEU A 496 8.36 -12.72 5.13
N SER A 497 7.84 -11.51 4.98
CA SER A 497 8.38 -10.51 4.06
C SER A 497 9.31 -9.55 4.82
N MET A 498 10.55 -9.44 4.36
CA MET A 498 11.57 -8.58 4.95
C MET A 498 11.68 -7.29 4.14
N HIS A 499 11.52 -6.17 4.81
CA HIS A 499 11.62 -4.81 4.30
C HIS A 499 12.37 -3.91 5.30
N PHE A 500 12.72 -2.69 4.89
CA PHE A 500 13.08 -1.61 5.81
C PHE A 500 12.38 -0.31 5.45
N ASN A 501 11.88 0.40 6.47
CA ASN A 501 11.00 1.54 6.25
C ASN A 501 11.73 2.68 5.53
N GLY A 502 10.97 3.39 4.69
CA GLY A 502 11.30 4.71 4.19
C GLY A 502 10.19 5.72 4.50
N LEU A 503 10.55 6.97 4.74
CA LEU A 503 9.59 8.04 5.03
C LEU A 503 9.10 8.73 3.76
N PRO A 504 7.83 9.16 3.71
CA PRO A 504 7.35 10.06 2.67
C PRO A 504 7.80 11.51 2.95
N ASP A 505 7.78 12.38 1.93
CA ASP A 505 8.08 13.82 2.11
C ASP A 505 7.19 14.47 3.17
N GLY A 506 7.63 15.60 3.74
CA GLY A 506 6.90 16.31 4.80
C GLY A 506 6.99 15.68 6.19
N VAL A 507 7.45 14.43 6.30
CA VAL A 507 7.70 13.79 7.60
C VAL A 507 9.17 13.96 7.99
N SER A 508 9.41 14.39 9.23
CA SER A 508 10.77 14.63 9.71
C SER A 508 11.54 13.32 9.96
N ALA A 509 12.53 13.04 9.11
CA ALA A 509 13.44 11.90 9.26
C ALA A 509 14.36 11.97 10.50
N PHE A 510 14.37 13.09 11.23
CA PHE A 510 15.08 13.21 12.51
C PHE A 510 14.31 12.59 13.70
N LYS A 511 12.99 12.48 13.57
CA LYS A 511 12.12 12.09 14.70
C LYS A 511 11.62 10.66 14.58
N ILE A 512 11.50 10.15 13.36
CA ILE A 512 10.84 8.88 13.10
C ILE A 512 11.88 7.79 12.88
N ARG A 513 11.78 6.77 13.73
CA ARG A 513 12.69 5.63 13.81
C ARG A 513 12.00 4.47 14.53
N GLY A 514 12.60 3.29 14.49
CA GLY A 514 12.17 2.12 15.23
C GLY A 514 11.62 0.99 14.37
N ILE A 515 11.28 -0.11 15.04
CA ILE A 515 10.81 -1.34 14.43
C ILE A 515 9.30 -1.28 14.22
N SER A 516 8.85 -1.70 13.05
CA SER A 516 7.44 -1.95 12.79
C SER A 516 7.17 -3.31 12.17
N THR A 517 5.92 -3.77 12.32
CA THR A 517 5.49 -5.09 11.85
C THR A 517 4.06 -5.00 11.37
N TYR A 518 3.75 -5.66 10.26
CA TYR A 518 2.48 -5.53 9.58
C TYR A 518 1.81 -6.90 9.39
N TYR A 519 0.50 -6.91 9.56
CA TYR A 519 -0.37 -8.06 9.29
C TYR A 519 -1.66 -7.60 8.63
N ASN A 520 -2.42 -8.53 8.06
CA ASN A 520 -3.77 -8.26 7.56
C ASN A 520 -4.73 -9.35 8.04
N GLN A 521 -4.39 -10.60 7.78
CA GLN A 521 -5.25 -11.72 8.20
C GLN A 521 -5.32 -11.84 9.73
N PRO A 522 -6.51 -12.04 10.32
CA PRO A 522 -6.65 -12.21 11.77
C PRO A 522 -5.76 -13.31 12.35
N HIS A 523 -5.58 -14.42 11.63
CA HIS A 523 -4.71 -15.52 12.03
C HIS A 523 -3.21 -15.17 12.07
N SER A 524 -2.77 -14.14 11.32
CA SER A 524 -1.39 -13.67 11.34
C SER A 524 -1.05 -12.81 12.57
N TYR A 525 -2.04 -12.21 13.23
CA TYR A 525 -1.83 -11.26 14.31
C TYR A 525 -0.96 -11.82 15.44
N ARG A 526 -1.20 -13.06 15.86
CA ARG A 526 -0.48 -13.66 16.99
C ARG A 526 1.01 -13.81 16.70
N LEU A 527 1.37 -14.25 15.48
CA LEU A 527 2.78 -14.35 15.10
C LEU A 527 3.40 -12.95 14.91
N ALA A 528 2.71 -12.05 14.22
CA ALA A 528 3.17 -10.68 14.00
C ALA A 528 3.48 -9.95 15.33
N SER A 529 2.58 -10.05 16.31
CA SER A 529 2.78 -9.47 17.65
C SER A 529 3.99 -10.05 18.38
N LYS A 530 4.23 -11.37 18.26
CA LYS A 530 5.39 -12.03 18.88
C LYS A 530 6.70 -11.61 18.22
N ILE A 531 6.74 -11.60 16.89
CA ILE A 531 7.94 -11.16 16.16
C ILE A 531 8.24 -9.71 16.54
N HIS A 532 7.25 -8.83 16.50
CA HIS A 532 7.41 -7.43 16.84
C HIS A 532 8.02 -7.22 18.25
N LYS A 533 7.43 -7.84 19.28
CA LYS A 533 7.95 -7.78 20.66
C LYS A 533 9.36 -8.34 20.79
N SER A 534 9.65 -9.43 20.08
CA SER A 534 10.96 -10.08 20.10
C SER A 534 12.03 -9.23 19.44
N LEU A 535 11.71 -8.59 18.31
CA LEU A 535 12.61 -7.68 17.60
C LEU A 535 12.98 -6.48 18.47
N VAL A 536 11.99 -5.76 19.02
CA VAL A 536 12.21 -4.61 19.91
C VAL A 536 13.12 -5.01 21.09
N LYS A 537 12.86 -6.15 21.71
CA LYS A 537 13.68 -6.66 22.82
C LYS A 537 15.10 -7.06 22.38
N ALA A 538 15.25 -7.67 21.21
CA ALA A 538 16.54 -8.20 20.75
C ALA A 538 17.49 -7.10 20.25
N THR A 539 16.96 -6.08 19.60
CA THR A 539 17.77 -4.98 19.03
C THR A 539 17.96 -3.84 20.03
N GLY A 540 16.96 -3.58 20.89
CA GLY A 540 16.89 -2.38 21.72
C GLY A 540 16.49 -1.12 20.94
N MET A 541 16.11 -1.26 19.67
CA MET A 541 15.61 -0.15 18.85
C MET A 541 14.20 0.27 19.30
N GLU A 542 13.81 1.50 18.95
CA GLU A 542 12.51 2.05 19.34
C GLU A 542 11.35 1.20 18.82
N ASN A 543 10.25 1.21 19.56
CA ASN A 543 9.01 0.57 19.16
C ASN A 543 8.19 1.55 18.31
N PHE A 544 8.15 1.35 17.01
CA PHE A 544 7.32 2.16 16.12
C PHE A 544 5.87 1.65 16.07
N GLY A 545 5.67 0.34 16.02
CA GLY A 545 4.36 -0.27 16.27
C GLY A 545 4.04 -1.53 15.47
N LEU A 546 2.88 -2.10 15.80
CA LEU A 546 2.28 -3.26 15.13
C LEU A 546 1.01 -2.83 14.41
N TYR A 547 0.96 -2.99 13.09
CA TYR A 547 -0.08 -2.41 12.24
C TYR A 547 -0.90 -3.47 11.51
N TYR A 548 -2.22 -3.31 11.54
CA TYR A 548 -3.07 -3.87 10.49
C TYR A 548 -2.88 -3.03 9.22
N SER A 549 -2.53 -3.66 8.10
CA SER A 549 -2.35 -2.95 6.84
C SER A 549 -2.79 -3.76 5.65
N ASN A 550 -3.29 -3.06 4.63
CA ASN A 550 -3.78 -3.65 3.39
C ASN A 550 -2.61 -3.88 2.39
N LEU A 551 -1.48 -4.39 2.87
CA LEU A 551 -0.33 -4.76 2.04
C LEU A 551 -0.62 -6.06 1.29
N ALA A 552 -0.19 -6.14 0.03
CA ALA A 552 -0.56 -7.28 -0.82
C ALA A 552 -0.06 -8.62 -0.29
N ILE A 553 1.15 -8.64 0.28
CA ILE A 553 1.71 -9.85 0.85
C ILE A 553 0.96 -10.27 2.12
N CYS A 554 0.68 -9.33 3.02
CA CYS A 554 -0.07 -9.61 4.26
C CYS A 554 -1.49 -10.11 4.00
N ARG A 555 -2.10 -9.74 2.85
CA ARG A 555 -3.42 -10.23 2.45
C ARG A 555 -3.47 -11.72 2.15
N THR A 556 -2.34 -12.40 1.96
CA THR A 556 -2.28 -13.82 1.57
C THR A 556 -2.95 -14.70 2.63
N PRO A 557 -4.15 -15.29 2.37
CA PRO A 557 -4.87 -16.06 3.38
C PRO A 557 -4.39 -17.51 3.54
N GLN A 558 -3.65 -18.05 2.57
CA GLN A 558 -3.32 -19.48 2.50
C GLN A 558 -2.36 -19.95 3.60
N MET A 559 -1.65 -19.02 4.22
CA MET A 559 -0.71 -19.27 5.31
C MET A 559 -0.61 -18.05 6.22
N ILE A 560 0.05 -18.20 7.37
CA ILE A 560 0.38 -17.04 8.20
C ILE A 560 1.35 -16.13 7.44
N SER A 561 0.91 -14.92 7.09
CA SER A 561 1.72 -13.94 6.38
C SER A 561 1.95 -12.68 7.21
N VAL A 562 3.22 -12.28 7.34
CA VAL A 562 3.68 -11.11 8.12
C VAL A 562 4.74 -10.35 7.32
N LEU A 563 4.69 -9.01 7.36
CA LEU A 563 5.75 -8.15 6.84
C LEU A 563 6.49 -7.45 7.98
N LEU A 564 7.82 -7.43 7.90
CA LEU A 564 8.74 -6.95 8.91
C LEU A 564 9.49 -5.72 8.39
N GLU A 565 9.57 -4.68 9.21
CA GLU A 565 10.35 -3.47 8.94
C GLU A 565 11.25 -3.19 10.17
N PRO A 566 12.43 -3.83 10.29
CA PRO A 566 13.29 -3.74 11.48
C PRO A 566 14.14 -2.47 11.53
N GLY A 567 13.54 -1.31 11.20
CA GLY A 567 14.16 0.02 11.23
C GLY A 567 13.83 0.86 10.00
N PHE A 568 14.23 2.14 10.03
CA PHE A 568 14.08 3.11 8.94
C PHE A 568 15.42 3.39 8.25
N LEU A 569 15.52 3.13 6.95
CA LEU A 569 16.71 3.46 6.16
C LEU A 569 16.91 4.98 6.00
N THR A 570 15.82 5.75 6.06
CA THR A 570 15.86 7.20 5.99
C THR A 570 16.43 7.86 7.25
N HIS A 571 16.56 7.13 8.36
CA HIS A 571 17.16 7.64 9.59
C HIS A 571 18.64 7.23 9.65
N PRO A 572 19.61 8.16 9.53
CA PRO A 572 21.03 7.81 9.35
C PRO A 572 21.65 6.93 10.44
N GLU A 573 21.25 7.12 11.70
CA GLU A 573 21.73 6.27 12.80
C GLU A 573 21.15 4.85 12.75
N GLU A 574 19.91 4.70 12.26
CA GLU A 574 19.30 3.38 12.11
C GLU A 574 19.87 2.69 10.88
N GLU A 575 20.07 3.40 9.77
CA GLU A 575 20.78 2.86 8.60
C GLU A 575 22.14 2.26 9.01
N LYS A 576 22.93 2.99 9.81
CA LYS A 576 24.20 2.47 10.34
C LYS A 576 24.01 1.18 11.14
N GLN A 577 22.97 1.09 11.97
CA GLN A 577 22.66 -0.13 12.73
C GLN A 577 22.22 -1.25 11.80
N ILE A 578 21.30 -1.00 10.87
CA ILE A 578 20.76 -1.93 9.89
C ILE A 578 21.88 -2.58 9.06
N LEU A 579 22.85 -1.79 8.62
CA LEU A 579 24.00 -2.27 7.84
C LEU A 579 25.04 -3.05 8.68
N SER A 580 24.92 -3.07 10.01
CA SER A 580 25.86 -3.79 10.87
C SER A 580 25.54 -5.28 11.00
N GLU A 581 26.58 -6.11 10.94
CA GLU A 581 26.46 -7.56 11.17
C GLU A 581 25.91 -7.91 12.55
N SER A 582 26.22 -7.10 13.57
CA SER A 582 25.70 -7.28 14.92
C SER A 582 24.18 -7.13 14.97
N ASN A 583 23.62 -6.08 14.34
CA ASN A 583 22.17 -5.89 14.31
C ASN A 583 21.47 -6.95 13.47
N LYS A 584 22.04 -7.33 12.33
CA LYS A 584 21.54 -8.42 11.47
C LYS A 584 21.38 -9.72 12.25
N ARG A 585 22.37 -10.07 13.09
CA ARG A 585 22.29 -11.24 14.00
C ARG A 585 21.22 -11.08 15.08
N LYS A 586 21.07 -9.89 15.69
CA LYS A 586 20.03 -9.63 16.70
C LYS A 586 18.62 -9.76 16.13
N VAL A 587 18.37 -9.17 14.95
CA VAL A 587 17.08 -9.24 14.25
C VAL A 587 16.73 -10.69 13.90
N THR A 588 17.64 -11.41 13.26
CA THR A 588 17.41 -12.81 12.86
C THR A 588 17.20 -13.74 14.06
N ALA A 589 18.00 -13.60 15.12
CA ALA A 589 17.79 -14.34 16.37
C ALA A 589 16.44 -14.00 17.04
N GLY A 590 16.03 -12.73 17.00
CA GLY A 590 14.73 -12.28 17.49
C GLY A 590 13.57 -12.95 16.74
N ILE A 591 13.65 -13.06 15.42
CA ILE A 591 12.64 -13.73 14.59
C ILE A 591 12.58 -15.23 14.89
N VAL A 592 13.73 -15.91 14.91
CA VAL A 592 13.81 -17.35 15.22
C VAL A 592 13.19 -17.65 16.58
N LYS A 593 13.53 -16.86 17.60
CA LYS A 593 12.96 -17.01 18.95
C LYS A 593 11.44 -16.83 18.96
N ALA A 594 10.92 -15.83 18.25
CA ALA A 594 9.49 -15.57 18.18
C ALA A 594 8.74 -16.72 17.49
N LEU A 595 9.32 -17.29 16.43
CA LEU A 595 8.76 -18.45 15.73
C LEU A 595 8.74 -19.68 16.64
N GLU A 596 9.85 -20.01 17.31
CA GLU A 596 9.91 -21.14 18.25
C GLU A 596 8.85 -20.99 19.37
N GLN A 597 8.68 -19.78 19.93
CA GLN A 597 7.66 -19.50 20.93
C GLN A 597 6.23 -19.64 20.38
N PHE A 598 5.97 -19.06 19.21
CA PHE A 598 4.68 -19.18 18.54
C PHE A 598 4.31 -20.65 18.29
N LEU A 599 5.23 -21.46 17.78
CA LEU A 599 4.99 -22.86 17.47
C LEU A 599 4.78 -23.71 18.73
N LYS A 600 5.53 -23.45 19.81
CA LYS A 600 5.32 -24.12 21.11
C LYS A 600 3.92 -23.85 21.67
N GLU A 601 3.43 -22.61 21.57
CA GLU A 601 2.09 -22.23 22.02
C GLU A 601 0.96 -22.67 21.07
N SER A 602 1.31 -23.07 19.84
CA SER A 602 0.35 -23.53 18.84
C SER A 602 0.08 -25.03 18.91
N LYS A 603 0.85 -25.77 19.72
CA LYS A 603 0.60 -27.18 20.01
C LYS A 603 -0.75 -27.33 20.70
#